data_AF-A0A858BQY8-F1
#
_entry.id   AF-A0A858BQY8-F1
#
_cell.length_a   1.000
_cell.length_b   1.000
_cell.length_c   1.000
_cell.angle_alpha   90.00
_cell.angle_beta   90.00
_cell.angle_gamma   90.00
#
_symmetry.space_group_name_H-M   'P 1'
#
loop_
_entity.id
_entity.type
_entity.pdbx_description
1 polymer ?
#
loop_
_entity_poly.entity_id
_entity_poly.type
_entity_poly.pdbx_seq_one_letter_code
_entity_poly.pdbx_strand_id
1 'polypeptide(L)'
;MLKICPICNQEFEGHGNRKFCSETCKDTDELLNRTKPEPEILFEERPRRESELDAKNAKARSKGLTYGQMEAMKYASEHRVEV
;
A
#
# COMPACT_ATOMS: atom_id res chain seq x y z
N MET A 1 -9.01 34.76 -25.40
CA MET A 1 -8.07 34.70 -24.24
C MET A 1 -6.89 33.87 -24.67
N LEU A 2 -5.66 34.38 -24.53
CA LEU A 2 -4.46 33.62 -24.86
C LEU A 2 -4.26 32.50 -23.84
N LYS A 3 -3.94 31.29 -24.34
CA LYS A 3 -3.63 30.11 -23.55
C LYS A 3 -2.33 29.50 -24.06
N ILE A 4 -1.66 28.72 -23.22
CA ILE A 4 -0.45 27.98 -23.59
C ILE A 4 -0.84 26.52 -23.84
N CYS A 5 -0.41 25.96 -24.98
CA CYS A 5 -0.65 24.56 -25.29
C CYS A 5 0.27 23.66 -24.44
N PRO A 6 -0.24 22.67 -23.69
CA PRO A 6 0.59 21.81 -22.84
C PRO A 6 1.50 20.84 -23.61
N ILE A 7 1.31 20.72 -24.92
CA ILE A 7 2.05 19.77 -25.78
C ILE A 7 3.22 20.44 -26.49
N CYS A 8 3.01 21.63 -27.08
CA CYS A 8 4.05 22.34 -27.82
C CYS A 8 4.51 23.65 -27.14
N ASN A 9 3.92 24.02 -26.01
CA ASN A 9 4.21 25.23 -25.24
C ASN A 9 4.07 26.55 -26.02
N GLN A 10 3.35 26.56 -27.14
CA GLN A 10 3.05 27.78 -27.89
C GLN A 10 1.79 28.47 -27.34
N GLU A 11 1.78 29.80 -27.42
CA GLU A 11 0.60 30.60 -27.18
C GLU A 11 -0.40 30.46 -28.32
N PHE A 12 -1.68 30.37 -28.00
CA PHE A 12 -2.76 30.31 -28.98
C PHE A 12 -4.03 30.97 -28.48
N GLU A 13 -4.90 31.35 -29.40
CA GLU A 13 -6.20 31.89 -29.05
C GLU A 13 -7.14 30.78 -28.59
N GLY A 14 -7.38 30.73 -27.28
CA GLY A 14 -8.29 29.77 -26.67
C GLY A 14 -9.74 30.24 -26.78
N HIS A 15 -10.57 29.47 -27.49
CA HIS A 15 -12.02 29.62 -27.48
C HIS A 15 -12.65 28.64 -26.47
N GLY A 16 -13.42 29.16 -25.50
CA GLY A 16 -14.09 28.35 -24.47
C GLY A 16 -13.14 27.40 -23.71
N ASN A 17 -13.51 26.12 -23.66
CA ASN A 17 -12.77 25.07 -22.94
C ASN A 17 -11.65 24.40 -23.76
N ARG A 18 -11.30 24.96 -24.93
CA ARG A 18 -10.19 24.44 -25.74
C ARG A 18 -8.88 24.46 -24.95
N LYS A 19 -8.21 23.31 -24.89
CA LYS A 19 -6.93 23.10 -24.17
C LYS A 19 -5.70 23.07 -25.07
N PHE A 20 -5.87 22.72 -26.35
CA PHE A 20 -4.77 22.50 -27.30
C PHE A 20 -4.83 23.48 -28.47
N CYS A 21 -3.67 23.91 -28.97
CA CYS A 21 -3.59 24.86 -30.09
C CYS A 21 -3.99 24.26 -31.45
N SER A 22 -3.94 22.93 -31.60
CA SER A 22 -4.26 22.20 -32.84
C SER A 22 -4.87 20.83 -32.52
N GLU A 23 -5.50 20.21 -33.52
CA GLU A 23 -5.93 18.80 -33.43
C GLU A 23 -4.73 17.86 -33.24
N THR A 24 -3.62 18.15 -33.91
CA THR A 24 -2.39 17.36 -33.75
C THR A 24 -1.92 17.31 -32.30
N CYS A 25 -1.90 18.44 -31.58
CA CYS A 25 -1.55 18.46 -30.16
C CYS A 25 -2.54 17.67 -29.30
N LYS A 26 -3.83 17.73 -29.63
CA LYS A 26 -4.86 16.93 -28.93
C LYS A 26 -4.61 15.43 -29.11
N ASP A 27 -4.32 14.98 -30.33
CA ASP A 27 -4.04 13.57 -30.61
C ASP A 27 -2.74 13.12 -29.94
N THR A 28 -1.74 14.00 -29.85
CA THR A 28 -0.49 13.71 -29.15
C THR A 28 -0.73 13.51 -27.66
N ASP A 29 -1.53 14.37 -27.02
CA ASP A 29 -1.93 14.23 -25.62
C ASP A 29 -2.67 12.92 -25.37
N GLU A 30 -3.57 12.54 -26.26
CA GLU A 30 -4.31 11.29 -26.18
C GLU A 30 -3.39 10.07 -26.28
N LEU A 31 -2.44 10.08 -27.22
CA LEU A 31 -1.42 9.03 -27.35
C LEU A 31 -0.55 8.92 -26.10
N LEU A 32 -0.07 10.05 -25.57
CA LEU A 32 0.72 10.08 -24.34
C LEU A 32 -0.07 9.55 -23.15
N ASN A 33 -1.36 9.89 -23.04
CA ASN A 33 -2.20 9.39 -21.96
C ASN A 33 -2.47 7.88 -22.06
N ARG A 34 -2.56 7.33 -23.28
CA ARG A 34 -2.72 5.89 -23.52
C ARG A 34 -1.46 5.09 -23.19
N THR A 35 -0.28 5.68 -23.39
CA THR A 35 1.01 5.01 -23.20
C THR A 35 1.69 5.34 -21.88
N LYS A 36 1.05 6.14 -21.00
CA LYS A 36 1.56 6.43 -19.67
C LYS A 36 1.77 5.10 -18.93
N PRO A 37 3.03 4.73 -18.60
CA PRO A 37 3.24 3.57 -17.74
C PRO A 37 2.57 3.86 -16.41
N GLU A 38 1.92 2.84 -15.85
CA GLU A 38 1.42 2.92 -14.48
C GLU A 38 2.61 3.29 -13.58
N PRO A 39 2.48 4.29 -12.69
CA PRO A 39 3.58 4.64 -11.81
C PRO A 39 4.00 3.40 -11.03
N GLU A 40 5.31 3.13 -10.98
CA GLU A 40 5.86 2.08 -10.13
C GLU A 40 5.48 2.41 -8.67
N ILE A 41 4.49 1.71 -8.14
CA ILE A 41 4.13 1.82 -6.74
C ILE A 41 5.21 1.09 -5.94
N LEU A 42 6.14 1.85 -5.35
CA LEU A 42 7.10 1.31 -4.41
C LEU A 42 6.36 0.96 -3.11
N PHE A 43 6.03 -0.32 -2.93
CA PHE A 43 5.47 -0.81 -1.67
C PHE A 43 6.57 -0.87 -0.61
N GLU A 44 6.58 0.05 0.34
CA GLU A 44 7.41 -0.07 1.53
C GLU A 44 6.86 -1.18 2.44
N GLU A 45 7.69 -2.17 2.75
CA GLU A 45 7.34 -3.19 3.73
C GLU A 45 7.18 -2.55 5.11
N ARG A 46 5.95 -2.58 5.64
CA ARG A 46 5.73 -2.15 7.03
C ARG A 46 6.27 -3.22 7.98
N PRO A 47 7.06 -2.86 9.00
CA PRO A 47 7.53 -3.84 9.98
C PRO A 47 6.33 -4.52 10.65
N ARG A 48 6.36 -5.85 10.73
CA ARG A 48 5.34 -6.62 11.44
C ARG A 48 5.37 -6.19 12.91
N ARG A 49 4.24 -5.69 13.43
CA ARG A 49 4.08 -5.46 14.87
C ARG A 49 4.08 -6.81 15.57
N GLU A 50 4.93 -6.97 16.58
CA GLU A 50 4.88 -8.16 17.44
C GLU A 50 3.50 -8.22 18.10
N SER A 51 2.80 -9.32 17.90
CA SER A 51 1.49 -9.52 18.52
C SER A 51 1.66 -10.01 19.96
N GLU A 52 0.65 -9.77 20.81
CA GLU A 52 0.60 -10.33 22.15
C GLU A 52 0.73 -11.87 22.14
N LEU A 53 0.22 -12.52 21.09
CA LEU A 53 0.35 -13.96 20.89
C LEU A 53 1.79 -14.39 20.59
N ASP A 54 2.53 -13.59 19.83
CA ASP A 54 3.95 -13.84 19.55
C ASP A 54 4.75 -13.80 20.87
N ALA A 55 4.48 -12.83 21.73
CA ALA A 55 5.09 -12.74 23.07
C ALA A 55 4.72 -13.95 23.96
N LYS A 56 3.45 -14.39 23.96
CA LYS A 56 2.99 -15.58 24.69
C LYS A 56 3.68 -16.85 24.19
N ASN A 57 3.80 -17.00 22.88
CA ASN A 57 4.50 -18.13 22.26
C ASN A 57 6.00 -18.11 22.57
N ALA A 58 6.65 -16.94 22.58
CA ALA A 58 8.05 -16.82 22.97
C ALA A 58 8.27 -17.25 24.43
N LYS A 59 7.41 -16.80 25.35
CA LYS A 59 7.42 -17.21 26.77
C LYS A 59 7.17 -18.71 26.95
N ALA A 60 6.34 -19.32 26.11
CA ALA A 60 6.12 -20.77 26.14
C ALA A 60 7.34 -21.53 25.65
N ARG A 61 7.91 -21.11 24.52
CA ARG A 61 9.11 -21.74 23.95
C ARG A 61 10.31 -21.63 24.87
N SER A 62 10.46 -20.53 25.64
CA SER A 62 11.53 -20.41 26.63
C SER A 62 11.44 -21.46 27.76
N LYS A 63 10.29 -22.13 27.90
CA LYS A 63 10.04 -23.23 28.84
C LYS A 63 9.95 -24.61 28.16
N GLY A 64 10.22 -24.69 26.86
CA GLY A 64 10.06 -25.93 26.08
C GLY A 64 8.60 -26.35 25.86
N LEU A 65 7.65 -25.44 26.02
CA LEU A 65 6.21 -25.70 25.89
C LEU A 65 5.60 -24.88 24.75
N THR A 66 4.48 -25.34 24.20
CA THR A 66 3.58 -24.49 23.43
C THR A 66 2.73 -23.63 24.38
N TYR A 67 2.19 -22.51 23.88
CA TYR A 67 1.30 -21.68 24.71
C TYR A 67 0.10 -22.47 25.26
N GLY A 68 -0.50 -23.34 24.43
CA GLY A 68 -1.60 -24.21 24.87
C GLY A 68 -1.20 -25.20 25.97
N GLN A 69 0.00 -25.79 25.88
CA GLN A 69 0.52 -26.65 26.95
C GLN A 69 0.80 -25.86 28.24
N MET A 70 1.32 -24.64 28.13
CA MET A 70 1.52 -23.78 29.31
C MET A 70 0.20 -23.47 30.01
N GLU A 71 -0.83 -23.10 29.26
CA GLU A 71 -2.16 -22.81 29.81
C GLU A 71 -2.82 -24.06 30.41
N ALA A 72 -2.69 -25.22 29.77
CA ALA A 72 -3.20 -26.48 30.32
C ALA A 72 -2.53 -26.85 31.66
N MET A 73 -1.20 -26.69 31.76
CA MET A 73 -0.46 -26.92 33.01
C MET A 73 -0.85 -25.91 34.10
N LYS A 74 -0.99 -24.64 33.73
CA LYS A 74 -1.45 -23.60 34.65
C LYS A 74 -2.84 -23.95 35.20
N TYR A 75 -3.77 -24.28 34.32
CA TYR A 75 -5.12 -24.70 34.69
C TYR A 75 -5.11 -25.92 35.63
N ALA A 76 -4.34 -26.95 35.28
CA ALA A 76 -4.19 -28.14 36.11
C ALA A 76 -3.64 -27.82 37.50
N SER A 77 -2.64 -26.93 37.60
CA SER A 77 -2.06 -26.50 38.88
C SER A 77 -3.04 -25.70 39.74
N GLU A 78 -3.83 -24.82 39.13
CA GLU A 78 -4.82 -23.99 39.83
C GLU A 78 -6.00 -24.83 40.33
N HIS A 79 -6.41 -25.83 39.55
CA HIS A 79 -7.57 -26.67 39.85
C HIS A 79 -7.21 -28.00 40.50
N ARG A 80 -5.91 -28.22 40.80
CA ARG A 80 -5.37 -29.48 41.37
C ARG A 80 -5.82 -30.72 40.60
N VAL A 81 -5.91 -30.59 39.28
CA VAL A 81 -6.20 -31.70 38.37
C VAL A 81 -4.88 -32.38 38.07
N GLU A 82 -4.76 -33.67 38.41
CA GLU A 82 -3.61 -34.46 37.99
C GLU A 82 -3.74 -34.78 36.49
N VAL A 83 -2.66 -34.55 35.74
CA VAL A 83 -2.57 -34.71 34.27
C VAL A 83 -1.70 -35.91 33.95
#